data_AF-A0ABD5WIC6-F1
#
_entry.id   AF-A0ABD5WIC6-F1
#
_cell.length_a   1.000
_cell.length_b   1.000
_cell.length_c   1.000
_cell.angle_alpha   90.00
_cell.angle_beta   90.00
_cell.angle_gamma   90.00
#
_symmetry.space_group_name_H-M   'P 1'
#
loop_
_entity.id
_entity.type
_entity.pdbx_description
1 polymer ?
#
loop_
_entity_poly.entity_id
_entity_poly.type
_entity_poly.pdbx_seq_one_letter_code
_entity_poly.pdbx_strand_id
1 'polypeptide(L)'
;MPTFVEEIQTVEDGNAAAFVRRLADRIETLGEALGLLEQWTEASQETRAELSSKYDTAKTLARNEIRGANDDADGDNLAAEDLLDHPDVNDQTKQRLREYSTKLFVYLEEEQSYGEARTELARSLDAELDLYKHLLPELERGETTVADAQQRIARFAREESVGPPDRTAADVLLESAVENEE
;
A
#
# COMPACT_ATOMS: atom_id res chain seq x y z
N MET A 1 4.34 -22.19 -5.28
CA MET A 1 3.25 -22.27 -6.28
C MET A 1 3.83 -21.79 -7.60
N PRO A 2 3.47 -22.35 -8.77
CA PRO A 2 3.92 -21.78 -10.05
C PRO A 2 3.40 -20.34 -10.20
N THR A 3 4.16 -19.48 -10.87
CA THR A 3 3.75 -18.09 -11.11
C THR A 3 2.73 -18.01 -12.24
N PHE A 4 1.97 -16.90 -12.32
CA PHE A 4 1.06 -16.71 -13.45
C PHE A 4 1.79 -16.78 -14.81
N VAL A 5 2.99 -16.21 -14.88
CA VAL A 5 3.82 -16.23 -16.09
C VAL A 5 4.16 -17.68 -16.46
N GLU A 6 4.61 -18.49 -15.50
CA GLU A 6 4.89 -19.92 -15.75
C GLU A 6 3.65 -20.68 -16.21
N GLU A 7 2.51 -20.44 -15.56
CA GLU A 7 1.26 -21.10 -15.90
C GLU A 7 0.77 -20.75 -17.30
N ILE A 8 0.85 -19.47 -17.70
CA ILE A 8 0.38 -19.02 -19.01
C ILE A 8 1.28 -19.52 -20.15
N GLN A 9 2.58 -19.76 -19.88
CA GLN A 9 3.49 -20.37 -20.85
C GLN A 9 3.14 -21.84 -21.17
N THR A 10 2.37 -22.53 -20.31
CA THR A 10 1.99 -23.93 -20.56
C THR A 10 0.81 -24.11 -21.52
N VAL A 11 0.13 -23.02 -21.89
CA VAL A 11 -1.02 -23.09 -22.79
C VAL A 11 -0.54 -23.31 -24.23
N GLU A 12 -1.09 -24.33 -24.89
CA GLU A 12 -0.77 -24.63 -26.28
C GLU A 12 -1.25 -23.52 -27.23
N ASP A 13 -0.45 -23.20 -28.25
CA ASP A 13 -0.71 -22.10 -29.19
C ASP A 13 -2.06 -22.22 -29.91
N GLY A 14 -2.48 -23.46 -30.22
CA GLY A 14 -3.77 -23.75 -30.84
C GLY A 14 -4.98 -23.60 -29.91
N ASN A 15 -4.78 -23.29 -28.63
CA ASN A 15 -5.81 -23.26 -27.60
C ASN A 15 -6.08 -21.84 -27.07
N ALA A 16 -6.40 -20.92 -27.98
CA ALA A 16 -6.74 -19.54 -27.65
C ALA A 16 -7.87 -19.42 -26.61
N ALA A 17 -8.84 -20.34 -26.63
CA ALA A 17 -9.94 -20.34 -25.66
C ALA A 17 -9.47 -20.58 -24.21
N ALA A 18 -8.51 -21.49 -24.00
CA ALA A 18 -7.93 -21.71 -22.67
C ALA A 18 -7.06 -20.51 -22.24
N PHE A 19 -6.31 -19.93 -23.17
CA PHE A 19 -5.50 -18.73 -22.92
C PHE A 19 -6.37 -17.53 -22.47
N VAL A 20 -7.45 -17.27 -23.21
CA VAL A 20 -8.41 -16.19 -22.90
C VAL A 20 -9.05 -16.40 -21.53
N ARG A 21 -9.43 -17.63 -21.18
CA ARG A 21 -9.97 -17.92 -19.83
C ARG A 21 -8.95 -17.62 -18.74
N ARG A 22 -7.70 -18.09 -18.89
CA ARG A 22 -6.61 -17.79 -17.94
C ARG A 22 -6.37 -16.29 -17.78
N LEU A 23 -6.42 -15.51 -18.87
CA LEU A 23 -6.31 -14.06 -18.80
C LEU A 23 -7.51 -13.41 -18.09
N ALA A 24 -8.73 -13.88 -18.35
CA ALA A 24 -9.92 -13.38 -17.68
C ALA A 24 -9.88 -13.66 -16.16
N ASP A 25 -9.51 -14.88 -15.78
CA ASP A 25 -9.31 -15.26 -14.37
C ASP A 25 -8.23 -14.37 -13.73
N ARG A 26 -7.13 -14.10 -14.46
CA ARG A 26 -6.08 -13.19 -13.97
C ARG A 26 -6.56 -11.75 -13.79
N ILE A 27 -7.44 -11.25 -14.65
CA ILE A 27 -8.02 -9.91 -14.49
C ILE A 27 -8.87 -9.82 -13.21
N GLU A 28 -9.61 -10.88 -12.86
CA GLU A 28 -10.33 -10.95 -11.60
C GLU A 28 -9.36 -10.89 -10.41
N THR A 29 -8.29 -11.69 -10.44
CA THR A 29 -7.21 -11.66 -9.45
C THR A 29 -6.52 -10.29 -9.34
N LEU A 30 -6.36 -9.56 -10.45
CA LEU A 30 -5.85 -8.19 -10.42
C LEU A 30 -6.79 -7.22 -9.70
N GLY A 31 -8.11 -7.43 -9.82
CA GLY A 31 -9.10 -6.69 -9.05
C GLY A 31 -8.97 -6.93 -7.54
N GLU A 32 -8.71 -8.17 -7.13
CA GLU A 32 -8.44 -8.51 -5.73
C GLU A 32 -7.16 -7.85 -5.22
N ALA A 33 -6.08 -7.89 -6.01
CA ALA A 33 -4.81 -7.23 -5.72
C ALA A 33 -4.99 -5.71 -5.52
N LEU A 34 -5.73 -5.04 -6.40
CA LEU A 34 -6.05 -3.62 -6.24
C LEU A 34 -6.86 -3.35 -4.97
N GLY A 35 -7.86 -4.19 -4.68
CA GLY A 35 -8.65 -4.08 -3.46
C GLY A 35 -7.84 -4.25 -2.17
N LEU A 36 -6.78 -5.07 -2.20
CA LEU A 36 -5.84 -5.21 -1.07
C LEU A 36 -5.01 -3.94 -0.87
N LEU A 37 -4.50 -3.32 -1.96
CA LEU A 37 -3.77 -2.05 -1.86
C LEU A 37 -4.65 -0.92 -1.31
N GLU A 38 -5.92 -0.87 -1.72
CA GLU A 38 -6.88 0.09 -1.19
C GLU A 38 -7.08 -0.12 0.32
N GLN A 39 -7.31 -1.35 0.76
CA GLN A 39 -7.46 -1.69 2.18
C GLN A 39 -6.23 -1.32 3.01
N TRP A 40 -5.02 -1.62 2.54
CA TRP A 40 -3.78 -1.22 3.22
C TRP A 40 -3.64 0.30 3.29
N THR A 41 -4.08 1.00 2.25
CA THR A 41 -4.08 2.47 2.22
C THR A 41 -5.06 3.07 3.20
N GLU A 42 -6.27 2.53 3.29
CA GLU A 42 -7.27 2.95 4.26
C GLU A 42 -6.83 2.66 5.70
N ALA A 43 -6.35 1.46 5.99
CA ALA A 43 -5.85 1.07 7.31
C ALA A 43 -4.68 1.96 7.77
N SER A 44 -3.81 2.34 6.83
CA SER A 44 -2.74 3.30 7.13
C SER A 44 -3.28 4.70 7.44
N GLN A 45 -4.26 5.20 6.67
CA GLN A 45 -4.85 6.51 6.94
C GLN A 45 -5.56 6.54 8.30
N GLU A 46 -6.23 5.45 8.68
CA GLU A 46 -6.86 5.30 9.99
C GLU A 46 -5.82 5.33 11.11
N THR A 47 -4.74 4.55 10.98
CA THR A 47 -3.65 4.52 11.98
C THR A 47 -3.02 5.90 12.16
N ARG A 48 -2.79 6.62 11.05
CA ARG A 48 -2.29 8.01 11.09
C ARG A 48 -3.25 8.94 11.84
N ALA A 49 -4.55 8.85 11.54
CA ALA A 49 -5.58 9.67 12.18
C ALA A 49 -5.66 9.38 13.68
N GLU A 50 -5.57 8.11 14.08
CA GLU A 50 -5.57 7.70 15.49
C GLU A 50 -4.34 8.25 16.23
N LEU A 51 -3.14 8.08 15.67
CA LEU A 51 -1.89 8.59 16.28
C LEU A 51 -1.91 10.12 16.41
N SER A 52 -2.37 10.83 15.37
CA SER A 52 -2.52 12.29 15.41
C SER A 52 -3.51 12.70 16.50
N SER A 53 -4.67 12.05 16.57
CA SER A 53 -5.71 12.33 17.58
C SER A 53 -5.21 12.11 19.00
N LYS A 54 -4.47 11.02 19.25
CA LYS A 54 -3.84 10.76 20.56
C LYS A 54 -2.79 11.81 20.92
N TYR A 55 -2.00 12.26 19.95
CA TYR A 55 -1.03 13.33 20.16
C TYR A 55 -1.71 14.67 20.46
N ASP A 56 -2.77 15.04 19.72
CA ASP A 56 -3.56 16.24 19.96
C ASP A 56 -4.27 16.23 21.31
N THR A 57 -4.76 15.06 21.73
CA THR A 57 -5.32 14.86 23.06
C THR A 57 -4.27 15.09 24.15
N ALA A 58 -3.05 14.56 23.98
CA ALA A 58 -1.96 14.77 24.92
C ALA A 58 -1.55 16.26 25.01
N LYS A 59 -1.51 16.98 23.88
CA LYS A 59 -1.27 18.44 23.87
C LYS A 59 -2.38 19.19 24.61
N THR A 60 -3.63 18.83 24.37
CA THR A 60 -4.78 19.47 25.04
C THR A 60 -4.75 19.23 26.56
N LEU A 61 -4.38 18.03 27.00
CA LEU A 61 -4.19 17.73 28.42
C LEU A 61 -3.09 18.61 29.03
N ALA A 62 -1.92 18.71 28.39
CA ALA A 62 -0.83 19.57 28.85
C ALA A 62 -1.27 21.05 28.98
N ARG A 63 -1.98 21.57 27.98
CA ARG A 63 -2.49 22.95 28.02
C ARG A 63 -3.50 23.18 29.14
N ASN A 64 -4.37 22.20 29.39
CA ASN A 64 -5.32 22.27 30.48
C ASN A 64 -4.63 22.19 31.85
N GLU A 65 -3.54 21.44 31.98
CA GLU A 65 -2.71 21.41 33.20
C GLU A 65 -2.08 22.79 33.48
N ILE A 66 -1.54 23.43 32.43
CA ILE A 66 -0.97 24.79 32.52
C ILE A 66 -2.03 25.81 32.94
N ARG A 67 -3.20 25.80 32.28
CA ARG A 67 -4.32 26.69 32.64
C ARG A 67 -4.82 26.42 34.06
N GLY A 68 -4.90 25.16 34.46
CA GLY A 68 -5.32 24.77 35.80
C GLY A 68 -4.35 25.16 36.91
N ALA A 69 -3.05 25.30 36.59
CA ALA A 69 -2.04 25.82 37.51
C ALA A 69 -2.06 27.34 37.61
N ASN A 70 -2.38 28.04 36.52
CA ASN A 70 -2.53 29.49 36.47
C ASN A 70 -3.53 29.90 35.36
N ASP A 71 -4.67 30.48 35.75
CA ASP A 71 -5.74 30.87 34.81
C ASP A 71 -5.29 31.93 33.78
N ASP A 72 -4.23 32.70 34.07
CA ASP A 72 -3.65 33.71 33.16
C ASP A 72 -2.52 33.16 32.27
N ALA A 73 -2.17 31.88 32.38
CA ALA A 73 -1.13 31.27 31.56
C ALA A 73 -1.63 30.99 30.14
N ASP A 74 -0.93 31.54 29.14
CA ASP A 74 -1.22 31.36 27.71
C ASP A 74 -0.72 30.01 27.19
N GLY A 75 -1.23 28.91 27.78
CA GLY A 75 -0.88 27.55 27.38
C GLY A 75 -1.33 27.20 25.96
N ASP A 76 -2.37 27.87 25.44
CA ASP A 76 -2.96 27.56 24.14
C ASP A 76 -2.03 27.91 22.97
N ASN A 77 -1.16 28.90 23.15
CA ASN A 77 -0.19 29.34 22.14
C ASN A 77 1.18 28.65 22.23
N LEU A 78 1.39 27.77 23.21
CA LEU A 78 2.66 27.04 23.35
C LEU A 78 2.81 25.98 22.25
N ALA A 79 4.02 25.93 21.69
CA ALA A 79 4.45 24.88 20.79
C ALA A 79 4.57 23.54 21.53
N ALA A 80 4.55 22.43 20.81
CA ALA A 80 4.52 21.10 21.44
C ALA A 80 5.83 20.79 22.20
N GLU A 81 6.94 21.34 21.72
CA GLU A 81 8.26 21.27 22.34
C GLU A 81 8.24 22.01 23.70
N ASP A 82 7.63 23.19 23.75
CA ASP A 82 7.53 23.98 24.97
C ASP A 82 6.63 23.30 26.02
N LEU A 83 5.61 22.55 25.59
CA LEU A 83 4.76 21.75 26.50
C LEU A 83 5.54 20.63 27.21
N LEU A 84 6.58 20.08 26.58
CA LEU A 84 7.40 19.02 27.18
C LEU A 84 8.31 19.52 28.29
N ASP A 85 8.75 20.78 28.19
CA ASP A 85 9.65 21.40 29.14
C ASP A 85 8.92 22.26 30.18
N HIS A 86 7.61 22.50 29.99
CA HIS A 86 6.83 23.35 30.88
C HIS A 86 6.75 22.77 32.30
N PRO A 87 7.03 23.57 33.36
CA PRO A 87 7.08 23.08 34.74
C PRO A 87 5.72 22.59 35.25
N ASP A 88 4.62 23.21 34.79
CA ASP A 88 3.26 22.89 35.25
C ASP A 88 2.61 21.69 34.53
N VAL A 89 3.28 21.10 33.55
CA VAL A 89 2.82 19.86 32.90
C VAL A 89 3.39 18.66 33.66
N ASN A 90 2.52 17.74 34.03
CA ASN A 90 2.94 16.56 34.80
C ASN A 90 3.73 15.55 33.96
N ASP A 91 4.49 14.69 34.65
CA ASP A 91 5.38 13.73 34.00
C ASP A 91 4.64 12.70 33.15
N GLN A 92 3.41 12.34 33.52
CA GLN A 92 2.61 11.38 32.76
C GLN A 92 2.15 11.96 31.41
N THR A 93 1.74 13.22 31.39
CA THR A 93 1.35 13.94 30.18
C THR A 93 2.57 14.22 29.30
N LYS A 94 3.70 14.58 29.88
CA LYS A 94 5.00 14.66 29.16
C LYS A 94 5.39 13.33 28.54
N GLN A 95 5.23 12.22 29.26
CA GLN A 95 5.51 10.89 28.74
C GLN A 95 4.62 10.58 27.53
N ARG A 96 3.32 10.84 27.61
CA ARG A 96 2.38 10.64 26.49
C ARG A 96 2.72 11.52 25.28
N LEU A 97 3.09 12.78 25.50
CA LEU A 97 3.53 13.68 24.44
C LEU A 97 4.76 13.13 23.71
N ARG A 98 5.79 12.65 24.44
CA ARG A 98 6.98 12.02 23.85
C ARG A 98 6.64 10.72 23.12
N GLU A 99 5.80 9.89 23.72
CA GLU A 99 5.41 8.62 23.13
C GLU A 99 4.68 8.82 21.79
N TYR A 100 3.64 9.65 21.77
CA TYR A 100 2.85 9.85 20.55
C TYR A 100 3.57 10.69 19.50
N SER A 101 4.41 11.65 19.88
CA SER A 101 5.27 12.36 18.91
C SER A 101 6.27 11.41 18.25
N THR A 102 6.92 10.54 19.03
CA THR A 102 7.87 9.55 18.51
C THR A 102 7.16 8.54 17.61
N LYS A 103 6.03 7.98 18.07
CA LYS A 103 5.23 7.04 17.27
C LYS A 103 4.76 7.66 15.97
N LEU A 104 4.26 8.90 16.00
CA LEU A 104 3.82 9.60 14.80
C LEU A 104 4.99 9.89 13.85
N PHE A 105 6.17 10.26 14.38
CA PHE A 105 7.37 10.49 13.57
C PHE A 105 7.82 9.21 12.85
N VAL A 106 8.02 8.13 13.60
CA VAL A 106 8.42 6.82 13.03
C VAL A 106 7.39 6.35 12.01
N TYR A 107 6.11 6.46 12.36
CA TYR A 107 5.02 6.10 11.46
C TYR A 107 5.06 6.89 10.15
N LEU A 108 5.28 8.21 10.20
CA LEU A 108 5.33 9.03 8.98
C LEU A 108 6.53 8.72 8.10
N GLU A 109 7.68 8.37 8.69
CA GLU A 109 8.87 7.93 7.96
C GLU A 109 8.62 6.59 7.25
N GLU A 110 8.07 5.61 7.98
CA GLU A 110 7.68 4.32 7.41
C GLU A 110 6.59 4.47 6.33
N GLU A 111 5.57 5.28 6.61
CA GLU A 111 4.46 5.54 5.69
C GLU A 111 4.92 6.19 4.39
N GLN A 112 5.94 7.04 4.43
CA GLN A 112 6.51 7.62 3.22
C GLN A 112 7.12 6.52 2.32
N SER A 113 7.93 5.64 2.90
CA SER A 113 8.52 4.51 2.18
C SER A 113 7.46 3.56 1.61
N TYR A 114 6.47 3.20 2.43
CA TYR A 114 5.38 2.32 2.00
C TYR A 114 4.44 2.98 1.00
N GLY A 115 4.28 4.30 1.04
CA GLY A 115 3.45 5.06 0.10
C GLY A 115 4.06 5.06 -1.31
N GLU A 116 5.38 5.23 -1.42
CA GLU A 116 6.10 5.12 -2.68
C GLU A 116 5.98 3.70 -3.26
N ALA A 117 6.18 2.67 -2.45
CA ALA A 117 6.02 1.28 -2.86
C ALA A 117 4.59 0.95 -3.32
N ARG A 118 3.56 1.40 -2.58
CA ARG A 118 2.15 1.21 -2.95
C ARG A 118 1.81 1.91 -4.26
N THR A 119 2.33 3.11 -4.48
CA THR A 119 2.11 3.85 -5.73
C THR A 119 2.71 3.09 -6.91
N GLU A 120 3.91 2.52 -6.74
CA GLU A 120 4.57 1.75 -7.79
C GLU A 120 3.87 0.42 -8.07
N LEU A 121 3.43 -0.27 -7.02
CA LEU A 121 2.61 -1.48 -7.16
C LEU A 121 1.30 -1.19 -7.89
N ALA A 122 0.58 -0.12 -7.52
CA ALA A 122 -0.66 0.28 -8.20
C ALA A 122 -0.41 0.55 -9.69
N ARG A 123 0.64 1.28 -10.04
CA ARG A 123 1.02 1.51 -11.45
C ARG A 123 1.33 0.22 -12.19
N SER A 124 2.07 -0.71 -11.57
CA SER A 124 2.39 -1.98 -12.20
C SER A 124 1.16 -2.86 -12.39
N LEU A 125 0.18 -2.83 -11.46
CA LEU A 125 -1.10 -3.54 -11.60
C LEU A 125 -1.96 -2.93 -12.72
N ASP A 126 -2.01 -1.60 -12.80
CA ASP A 126 -2.70 -0.90 -13.89
C ASP A 126 -2.08 -1.24 -15.25
N ALA A 127 -0.74 -1.26 -15.35
CA ALA A 127 -0.03 -1.63 -16.57
C ALA A 127 -0.28 -3.10 -16.96
N GLU A 128 -0.32 -4.01 -15.99
CA GLU A 128 -0.65 -5.42 -16.22
C GLU A 128 -2.09 -5.58 -16.72
N LEU A 129 -3.04 -4.87 -16.09
CA LEU A 129 -4.43 -4.86 -16.50
C LEU A 129 -4.61 -4.30 -17.91
N ASP A 130 -3.91 -3.22 -18.24
CA ASP A 130 -3.94 -2.62 -19.57
C ASP A 130 -3.34 -3.56 -20.61
N LEU A 131 -2.24 -4.25 -20.31
CA LEU A 131 -1.69 -5.29 -21.19
C LEU A 131 -2.77 -6.33 -21.54
N TYR A 132 -3.47 -6.87 -20.55
CA TYR A 132 -4.49 -7.90 -20.80
C TYR A 132 -5.73 -7.37 -21.51
N LYS A 133 -6.17 -6.14 -21.19
CA LYS A 133 -7.27 -5.45 -21.90
C LYS A 133 -6.98 -5.25 -23.39
N HIS A 134 -5.72 -5.14 -23.79
CA HIS A 134 -5.32 -5.07 -25.20
C HIS A 134 -5.17 -6.47 -25.82
N LEU A 135 -4.51 -7.39 -25.12
CA LEU A 135 -4.27 -8.75 -25.64
C LEU A 135 -5.56 -9.53 -25.89
N LEU A 136 -6.55 -9.44 -24.99
CA LEU A 136 -7.82 -10.17 -25.14
C LEU A 136 -8.54 -9.89 -26.47
N PRO A 137 -8.87 -8.63 -26.82
CA PRO A 137 -9.51 -8.34 -28.09
C PRO A 137 -8.60 -8.57 -29.31
N GLU A 138 -7.28 -8.43 -29.20
CA GLU A 138 -6.33 -8.79 -30.27
C GLU A 138 -6.39 -10.30 -30.57
N LEU A 139 -6.47 -11.14 -29.53
CA LEU A 139 -6.62 -12.60 -29.65
C LEU A 139 -7.97 -12.98 -30.27
N GLU A 140 -9.06 -12.32 -29.84
CA GLU A 140 -10.40 -12.56 -30.38
C GLU A 140 -10.51 -12.21 -31.88
N ARG A 141 -9.79 -11.16 -32.31
CA ARG A 141 -9.73 -10.75 -33.72
C ARG A 141 -8.71 -11.56 -34.54
N GLY A 142 -7.87 -12.35 -33.88
CA GLY A 142 -6.76 -13.08 -34.53
C GLY A 142 -5.63 -12.16 -35.00
N GLU A 143 -5.49 -10.98 -34.42
CA GLU A 143 -4.42 -10.01 -34.70
C GLU A 143 -3.10 -10.42 -34.04
N THR A 144 -3.19 -11.21 -32.95
CA THR A 144 -2.04 -11.80 -32.25
C THR A 144 -2.27 -13.29 -32.05
N THR A 145 -1.20 -14.08 -32.04
CA THR A 145 -1.24 -15.51 -31.66
C THR A 145 -1.10 -15.68 -30.15
N VAL A 146 -1.38 -16.88 -29.66
CA VAL A 146 -1.13 -17.24 -28.25
C VAL A 146 0.36 -17.16 -27.95
N ALA A 147 1.21 -17.67 -28.84
CA ALA A 147 2.67 -17.57 -28.70
C ALA A 147 3.18 -16.12 -28.61
N ASP A 148 2.62 -15.21 -29.42
CA ASP A 148 2.97 -13.79 -29.38
C ASP A 148 2.52 -13.14 -28.05
N ALA A 149 1.31 -13.47 -27.60
CA ALA A 149 0.78 -13.00 -26.32
C ALA A 149 1.62 -13.51 -25.14
N GLN A 150 2.00 -14.79 -25.15
CA GLN A 150 2.91 -15.39 -24.15
C GLN A 150 4.24 -14.65 -24.06
N GLN A 151 4.84 -14.31 -25.20
CA GLN A 151 6.09 -13.55 -25.24
C GLN A 151 5.92 -12.12 -24.69
N ARG A 152 4.82 -11.45 -25.01
CA ARG A 152 4.53 -10.11 -24.48
C ARG A 152 4.36 -10.13 -22.97
N ILE A 153 3.66 -11.11 -22.41
CA ILE A 153 3.50 -11.27 -20.95
C ILE A 153 4.85 -11.59 -20.29
N ALA A 154 5.63 -12.51 -20.86
CA ALA A 154 6.95 -12.86 -20.32
C ALA A 154 7.97 -11.71 -20.42
N ARG A 155 7.80 -10.80 -21.39
CA ARG A 155 8.60 -9.57 -21.50
C ARG A 155 8.14 -8.55 -20.45
N PHE A 156 6.83 -8.34 -20.32
CA PHE A 156 6.26 -7.44 -19.32
C PHE A 156 6.74 -7.79 -17.90
N ALA A 157 6.65 -9.07 -17.51
CA ALA A 157 7.15 -9.54 -16.21
C ALA A 157 8.65 -9.27 -16.00
N ARG A 158 9.45 -9.31 -17.07
CA ARG A 158 10.91 -9.09 -16.99
C ARG A 158 11.34 -7.62 -17.00
N GLU A 159 10.66 -6.80 -17.77
CA GLU A 159 11.13 -5.46 -18.15
C GLU A 159 10.29 -4.34 -17.55
N GLU A 160 9.03 -4.61 -17.24
CA GLU A 160 8.03 -3.58 -16.91
C GLU A 160 7.35 -3.79 -15.55
N SER A 161 7.36 -5.01 -15.00
CA SER A 161 6.73 -5.31 -13.72
C SER A 161 7.68 -5.21 -12.53
N VAL A 162 7.12 -4.91 -11.35
CA VAL A 162 7.86 -4.91 -10.09
C VAL A 162 8.03 -6.33 -9.57
N GLY A 163 9.27 -6.72 -9.29
CA GLY A 163 9.61 -7.98 -8.64
C GLY A 163 10.56 -8.87 -9.44
N PRO A 164 10.59 -10.17 -9.13
CA PRO A 164 11.36 -11.16 -9.89
C PRO A 164 10.90 -11.27 -11.36
N PRO A 165 11.80 -11.63 -12.29
CA PRO A 165 11.55 -11.60 -13.74
C PRO A 165 10.47 -12.60 -14.23
N ASP A 166 10.13 -13.58 -13.40
CA ASP A 166 9.13 -14.61 -13.62
C ASP A 166 7.79 -14.29 -12.94
N ARG A 167 7.68 -13.12 -12.31
CA ARG A 167 6.52 -12.71 -11.53
C ARG A 167 6.03 -11.35 -12.00
N THR A 168 4.74 -11.14 -11.81
CA THR A 168 4.11 -9.84 -11.99
C THR A 168 3.77 -9.23 -10.63
N ALA A 169 3.45 -7.94 -10.60
CA ALA A 169 3.16 -7.22 -9.35
C ALA A 169 2.00 -7.86 -8.57
N ALA A 170 0.99 -8.43 -9.23
CA ALA A 170 -0.06 -9.16 -8.53
C ALA A 170 0.45 -10.44 -7.86
N ASP A 171 1.42 -11.15 -8.44
CA ASP A 171 2.00 -12.34 -7.80
C ASP A 171 2.75 -11.95 -6.51
N VAL A 172 3.52 -10.86 -6.58
CA VAL A 172 4.28 -10.34 -5.43
C VAL A 172 3.33 -9.87 -4.33
N LEU A 173 2.29 -9.12 -4.69
CA LEU A 173 1.35 -8.57 -3.71
C LEU A 173 0.52 -9.67 -3.03
N LEU A 174 -0.04 -10.61 -3.80
CA LEU A 174 -0.90 -11.65 -3.25
C LEU A 174 -0.13 -12.64 -2.37
N GLU A 175 1.10 -12.98 -2.73
CA GLU A 175 1.96 -13.81 -1.87
C GLU A 175 2.25 -13.09 -0.54
N SER A 176 2.56 -11.79 -0.59
CA SER A 176 2.80 -11.01 0.63
C SER A 176 1.56 -10.87 1.51
N ALA A 177 0.35 -10.89 0.95
CA ALA A 177 -0.88 -10.89 1.74
C ALA A 177 -1.08 -12.20 2.49
N VAL A 178 -0.78 -13.35 1.86
CA VAL A 178 -0.87 -14.67 2.47
C VAL A 178 0.17 -14.86 3.58
N GLU A 179 1.40 -14.38 3.39
CA GLU A 179 2.46 -14.45 4.41
C GLU A 179 2.13 -13.64 5.68
N ASN A 180 1.26 -12.63 5.59
CA ASN A 180 0.83 -11.83 6.75
C ASN A 180 -0.37 -12.45 7.51
N GLU A 181 -0.99 -13.51 6.98
CA GLU A 181 -2.11 -14.23 7.64
C GLU A 181 -1.67 -15.48 8.42
N GLU A 182 -0.41 -15.94 8.27
CA GLU A 182 0.20 -17.07 9.02
C GLU A 182 0.94 -16.63 10.29
#